data_AF-A0A0R3QHH1-F1
#
_entry.id   AF-A0A0R3QHH1-F1
#
_cell.length_a   1.000
_cell.length_b   1.000
_cell.length_c   1.000
_cell.angle_alpha   90.00
_cell.angle_beta   90.00
_cell.angle_gamma   90.00
#
_symmetry.space_group_name_H-M   'P 1'
#
loop_
_entity.id
_entity.type
_entity.pdbx_description
1 polymer ?
#
loop_
_entity_poly.entity_id
_entity_poly.type
_entity_poly.pdbx_seq_one_letter_code
_entity_poly.pdbx_strand_id
1 'polypeptide(L)'
;LLFSRYFEVFSYANSSLPDSQLLIAVNWEGVVVVDAQDNVVLQLPYPQISRIVSMTNNRSIEMLMIETVSGDEHCFQSPNTNDIKQLVEFFLNGLKNKSKYLLALHDHFANEGNC
;
A
#
# COMPACT_ATOMS: atom_id res chain seq x y z
N LEU A 1 -16.54 4.73 3.41
CA LEU A 1 -15.41 4.63 4.36
C LEU A 1 -15.18 6.00 5.00
N LEU A 2 -15.69 6.26 6.20
CA LEU A 2 -15.57 7.60 6.81
C LEU A 2 -14.14 7.86 7.30
N PHE A 3 -13.73 9.13 7.32
CA PHE A 3 -12.41 9.60 7.80
C PHE A 3 -11.19 9.11 6.99
N SER A 4 -11.35 8.98 5.67
CA SER A 4 -10.25 8.74 4.73
C SER A 4 -9.90 10.00 3.94
N ARG A 5 -8.65 10.11 3.48
CA ARG A 5 -8.30 11.00 2.36
C ARG A 5 -8.50 10.23 1.05
N TYR A 6 -9.20 10.85 0.11
CA TYR A 6 -9.58 10.23 -1.16
C TYR A 6 -8.75 10.79 -2.32
N PHE A 7 -8.35 9.92 -3.24
CA PHE A 7 -7.61 10.27 -4.45
C PHE A 7 -8.19 9.55 -5.65
N GLU A 8 -8.47 10.31 -6.71
CA GLU A 8 -8.85 9.74 -8.01
C GLU A 8 -7.65 9.11 -8.69
N VAL A 9 -7.83 7.88 -9.16
CA VAL A 9 -6.80 7.11 -9.86
C VAL A 9 -7.41 6.32 -11.02
N PHE A 10 -6.56 5.90 -11.95
CA PHE A 10 -6.91 4.94 -12.99
C PHE A 10 -6.05 3.69 -12.83
N SER A 11 -6.59 2.51 -13.13
CA SER A 11 -5.79 1.29 -13.19
C SER A 11 -4.73 1.40 -14.29
N TYR A 12 -3.52 0.89 -14.03
CA TYR A 12 -2.54 0.74 -15.10
C TYR A 12 -2.91 -0.45 -16.01
N ALA A 13 -2.59 -0.34 -17.30
CA ALA A 13 -2.87 -1.38 -18.30
C ALA A 13 -2.26 -2.73 -17.89
N ASN A 14 -3.03 -3.81 -18.05
CA ASN A 14 -2.72 -5.19 -17.62
C ASN A 14 -2.74 -5.47 -16.10
N SER A 15 -3.32 -4.58 -15.29
CA SER A 15 -3.66 -4.95 -13.91
C SER A 15 -4.89 -5.87 -13.86
N SER A 16 -5.05 -6.62 -12.78
CA SER A 16 -6.28 -7.38 -12.48
C SER A 16 -7.46 -6.49 -12.07
N LEU A 17 -7.25 -5.17 -12.05
CA LEU A 17 -8.21 -4.17 -11.61
C LEU A 17 -9.11 -3.72 -12.77
N PRO A 18 -10.33 -3.23 -12.48
CA PRO A 18 -11.23 -2.72 -13.50
C PRO A 18 -10.60 -1.56 -14.29
N ASP A 19 -10.69 -1.60 -15.62
CA ASP A 19 -10.25 -0.52 -16.52
C ASP A 19 -11.23 0.67 -16.48
N SER A 20 -11.24 1.35 -15.34
CA SER A 20 -12.15 2.45 -15.02
C SER A 20 -11.53 3.39 -14.00
N GLN A 21 -12.16 4.54 -13.77
CA GLN A 21 -11.78 5.43 -12.69
C GLN A 21 -12.06 4.75 -11.33
N LEU A 22 -11.06 4.76 -10.46
CA LEU A 22 -11.13 4.23 -9.11
C LEU A 22 -10.84 5.35 -8.10
N LEU A 23 -11.18 5.10 -6.84
CA LEU A 23 -10.82 5.96 -5.72
C LEU A 23 -9.94 5.21 -4.73
N ILE A 24 -8.76 5.76 -4.44
CA ILE A 24 -7.94 5.31 -3.33
C ILE A 24 -8.35 6.11 -2.09
N ALA A 25 -8.79 5.39 -1.06
CA ALA A 25 -9.06 5.89 0.29
C ALA A 25 -7.91 5.47 1.22
N VAL A 26 -7.19 6.44 1.78
CA VAL A 26 -6.13 6.20 2.77
C VAL A 26 -6.60 6.66 4.15
N ASN A 27 -6.53 5.78 5.13
CA ASN A 27 -6.87 6.06 6.53
C ASN A 27 -5.97 5.30 7.51
N TRP A 28 -6.29 5.35 8.80
CA TRP A 28 -5.47 4.73 9.85
C TRP A 28 -5.42 3.19 9.79
N GLU A 29 -6.37 2.52 9.15
CA GLU A 29 -6.41 1.05 9.00
C GLU A 29 -5.53 0.59 7.82
N GLY A 30 -5.43 1.40 6.77
CA GLY A 30 -4.66 1.07 5.58
C GLY A 30 -5.09 1.84 4.34
N VAL A 31 -4.95 1.15 3.20
CA VAL A 31 -5.33 1.63 1.87
C VAL A 31 -6.50 0.79 1.37
N VAL A 32 -7.57 1.46 0.95
CA VAL A 32 -8.73 0.81 0.32
C VAL A 32 -8.96 1.43 -1.04
N VAL A 33 -9.23 0.61 -2.04
CA VAL A 33 -9.56 1.05 -3.39
C VAL A 33 -11.01 0.67 -3.67
N VAL A 34 -11.80 1.65 -4.11
CA VAL A 34 -13.20 1.47 -4.46
C VAL A 34 -13.47 1.84 -5.91
N ASP A 35 -14.48 1.19 -6.50
CA ASP A 35 -14.99 1.51 -7.84
C ASP A 35 -16.03 2.66 -7.79
N ALA A 36 -16.61 2.98 -8.94
CA ALA A 36 -17.61 4.06 -9.07
C ALA A 36 -18.96 3.75 -8.39
N GLN A 37 -19.17 2.52 -7.93
CA GLN A 37 -20.35 2.09 -7.16
C GLN A 37 -20.03 1.94 -5.67
N ASP A 38 -18.88 2.46 -5.21
CA ASP A 38 -18.36 2.34 -3.84
C ASP A 38 -18.08 0.88 -3.40
N ASN A 39 -17.96 -0.07 -4.34
CA ASN A 39 -17.55 -1.43 -3.99
C ASN A 39 -16.05 -1.50 -3.75
N VAL A 40 -15.64 -2.26 -2.74
CA VAL A 40 -14.22 -2.48 -2.43
C VAL A 40 -13.61 -3.43 -3.47
N VAL A 41 -12.62 -2.93 -4.21
CA VAL A 41 -11.84 -3.68 -5.20
C VAL A 41 -10.55 -4.23 -4.58
N LEU A 42 -9.93 -3.47 -3.69
CA LEU A 42 -8.68 -3.84 -3.01
C LEU A 42 -8.68 -3.25 -1.60
N GLN A 43 -8.23 -4.03 -0.62
CA GLN A 43 -8.06 -3.59 0.76
C GLN A 43 -6.72 -4.09 1.29
N LEU A 44 -5.82 -3.16 1.56
CA LEU A 44 -4.46 -3.42 2.02
C LEU A 44 -4.24 -2.78 3.40
N PRO A 45 -4.30 -3.55 4.49
CA PRO A 45 -3.85 -3.06 5.79
C PRO A 45 -2.34 -2.81 5.76
N TYR A 46 -1.85 -1.87 6.57
CA TYR A 46 -0.44 -1.46 6.55
C TYR A 46 0.59 -2.60 6.66
N PRO A 47 0.41 -3.65 7.49
CA PRO A 47 1.36 -4.76 7.56
C PRO A 47 1.48 -5.57 6.26
N GLN A 48 0.50 -5.49 5.36
CA GLN A 48 0.58 -6.16 4.06
C GLN A 48 1.35 -5.35 3.02
N ILE A 49 1.57 -4.06 3.23
CA ILE A 49 2.29 -3.19 2.28
C ILE A 49 3.79 -3.34 2.52
N SER A 50 4.50 -3.96 1.56
CA SER A 50 5.96 -4.11 1.62
C SER A 50 6.67 -2.89 1.06
N ARG A 51 6.11 -2.29 0.00
CA ARG A 51 6.70 -1.14 -0.68
C ARG A 51 5.63 -0.26 -1.32
N ILE A 52 5.90 1.05 -1.39
CA ILE A 52 5.13 1.99 -2.18
C ILE A 52 6.08 2.88 -3.00
N VAL A 53 5.81 3.03 -4.29
CA VAL A 53 6.66 3.77 -5.22
C VAL A 53 5.80 4.72 -6.04
N SER A 54 6.23 5.98 -6.14
CA SER A 54 5.73 6.93 -7.12
C SER A 54 6.82 7.12 -8.18
N MET A 55 6.43 7.02 -9.45
CA MET A 55 7.32 7.15 -10.61
C MET A 55 6.68 8.08 -11.64
N THR A 56 7.47 8.94 -12.26
CA THR A 56 7.04 9.75 -13.41
C THR A 56 7.75 9.24 -14.65
N ASN A 57 7.01 8.91 -15.71
CA ASN A 57 7.62 8.49 -16.97
C ASN A 57 7.97 9.70 -17.87
N ASN A 58 8.70 9.44 -18.96
CA ASN A 58 9.13 10.47 -19.92
C ASN A 58 7.97 11.22 -20.61
N ARG A 59 6.73 10.74 -20.48
CA ARG A 59 5.51 11.37 -21.01
C ARG A 59 4.76 12.16 -19.92
N SER A 60 5.40 12.42 -18.78
CA SER A 60 4.80 13.09 -17.61
C SER A 60 3.59 12.35 -17.02
N ILE A 61 3.48 11.05 -17.26
CA ILE A 61 2.47 10.21 -16.61
C ILE A 61 3.06 9.77 -15.27
N GLU A 62 2.35 10.08 -14.20
CA GLU A 62 2.68 9.66 -12.86
C GLU A 62 2.00 8.33 -12.52
N MET A 63 2.78 7.41 -11.97
CA MET A 63 2.38 6.05 -11.63
C MET A 63 2.69 5.76 -10.16
N LEU A 64 1.73 5.13 -9.49
CA LEU A 64 1.84 4.63 -8.13
C LEU A 64 1.88 3.10 -8.20
N MET A 65 2.87 2.48 -7.59
CA MET A 65 2.95 1.04 -7.39
C MET A 65 2.88 0.75 -5.89
N ILE A 66 1.99 -0.16 -5.50
CA ILE A 66 1.92 -0.72 -4.14
C ILE A 66 2.28 -2.19 -4.25
N GLU A 67 3.36 -2.60 -3.60
CA GLU A 67 3.81 -3.98 -3.51
C GLU A 67 3.33 -4.57 -2.19
N THR A 68 2.82 -5.80 -2.23
CA THR A 68 2.41 -6.52 -1.02
C THR A 68 3.50 -7.45 -0.52
N VAL A 69 3.39 -7.90 0.73
CA VAL A 69 4.27 -8.94 1.31
C VAL A 69 4.18 -10.27 0.57
N SER A 70 3.09 -10.51 -0.17
CA SER A 70 2.91 -11.70 -1.02
C SER A 70 3.65 -11.60 -2.37
N GLY A 71 4.18 -10.42 -2.70
CA GLY A 71 4.83 -10.15 -3.99
C GLY A 71 3.88 -9.62 -5.08
N ASP A 72 2.61 -9.37 -4.76
CA ASP A 72 1.67 -8.78 -5.71
C ASP A 72 1.95 -7.28 -5.90
N GLU A 73 1.88 -6.81 -7.15
CA GLU A 73 2.05 -5.41 -7.51
C GLU A 73 0.72 -4.80 -8.00
N HIS A 74 0.29 -3.71 -7.35
CA HIS A 74 -0.89 -2.94 -7.75
C HIS A 74 -0.47 -1.58 -8.30
N CYS A 75 -0.72 -1.35 -9.59
CA CYS A 75 -0.28 -0.17 -10.31
C CYS A 75 -1.45 0.75 -10.69
N PHE A 76 -1.30 2.04 -10.37
CA PHE A 76 -2.29 3.08 -10.61
C PHE A 76 -1.66 4.30 -11.28
N GLN A 77 -2.43 5.04 -12.06
CA GLN A 77 -2.07 6.34 -12.60
C GLN A 77 -2.84 7.44 -11.86
N SER A 78 -2.17 8.51 -11.45
CA SER A 78 -2.80 9.66 -10.80
C SER A 78 -1.85 10.86 -10.79
N PRO A 79 -2.32 12.10 -10.93
CA PRO A 79 -1.48 13.28 -10.73
C PRO A 79 -1.05 13.48 -9.26
N ASN A 80 -1.60 12.70 -8.33
CA ASN A 80 -1.36 12.83 -6.89
C ASN A 80 -0.48 11.69 -6.34
N THR A 81 0.30 11.00 -7.19
CA THR A 81 1.01 9.78 -6.76
C THR A 81 1.98 10.02 -5.61
N ASN A 82 2.67 11.16 -5.62
CA ASN A 82 3.61 11.53 -4.56
C ASN A 82 2.89 11.82 -3.23
N ASP A 83 1.71 12.46 -3.28
CA ASP A 83 0.91 12.74 -2.08
C ASP A 83 0.37 11.45 -1.45
N ILE A 84 -0.10 10.53 -2.28
CA ILE A 84 -0.55 9.20 -1.84
C ILE A 84 0.62 8.46 -1.18
N LYS A 85 1.78 8.43 -1.84
CA LYS A 85 3.00 7.80 -1.34
C LYS A 85 3.39 8.36 0.03
N GLN A 86 3.51 9.69 0.15
CA GLN A 86 3.92 10.34 1.39
C GLN A 86 2.96 10.07 2.54
N LEU A 87 1.65 10.05 2.27
CA LEU A 87 0.65 9.75 3.30
C LEU A 87 0.76 8.29 3.79
N VAL A 88 0.91 7.34 2.88
CA VAL A 88 1.10 5.92 3.24
C VAL A 88 2.41 5.72 3.99
N GLU A 89 3.51 6.33 3.54
CA GLU A 89 4.80 6.29 4.23
C GLU A 89 4.73 6.93 5.63
N PHE A 90 3.99 8.03 5.79
CA PHE A 90 3.75 8.66 7.09
C PHE A 90 3.11 7.67 8.08
N PHE A 91 2.06 6.96 7.66
CA PHE A 91 1.43 5.95 8.51
C PHE A 91 2.35 4.76 8.76
N LEU A 92 3.01 4.21 7.74
CA LEU A 92 3.94 3.08 7.91
C LEU A 92 5.06 3.40 8.91
N ASN A 93 5.69 4.57 8.77
CA ASN A 93 6.75 5.00 9.68
C ASN A 93 6.19 5.26 11.09
N GLY A 94 5.03 5.91 11.18
CA GLY A 94 4.36 6.19 12.45
C GLY A 94 3.96 4.92 13.21
N LEU A 95 3.52 3.88 12.49
CA LEU A 95 3.15 2.57 13.03
C LEU A 95 4.37 1.77 13.45
N LYS A 96 5.43 1.71 12.60
CA LYS A 96 6.69 1.05 12.94
C LYS A 96 7.30 1.61 14.23
N ASN A 97 7.35 2.94 14.34
CA ASN A 97 7.91 3.61 15.52
C ASN A 97 7.11 3.40 16.82
N LYS A 98 5.81 3.07 16.72
CA LYS A 98 4.93 2.83 17.87
C LYS A 98 4.55 1.35 18.04
N SER A 99 5.12 0.46 17.25
CA SER A 99 4.72 -0.94 17.23
C SER A 99 5.04 -1.61 18.57
N LYS A 100 4.09 -2.40 19.07
CA LYS A 100 4.29 -3.34 20.17
C LYS A 100 4.41 -4.78 19.67
N TYR A 101 4.43 -4.96 18.35
CA TYR A 101 4.40 -6.25 17.66
C TYR A 101 5.68 -6.42 16.83
N LEU A 102 6.22 -7.64 16.86
CA LEU A 102 7.41 -8.05 16.12
C LEU A 102 7.20 -9.48 15.61
N LEU A 103 7.93 -9.85 14.55
CA LEU A 103 7.98 -11.20 14.03
C LEU A 103 9.40 -11.74 14.21
N ALA A 104 9.55 -12.90 14.84
CA ALA A 104 10.83 -13.59 14.88
C ALA A 104 11.11 -14.18 13.50
N LEU A 105 12.27 -13.86 12.93
CA LEU A 105 12.69 -14.38 11.61
C LEU A 105 13.46 -15.69 11.70
N HIS A 106 13.97 -16.01 12.89
CA HIS A 106 14.78 -17.19 13.17
C HIS A 106 14.40 -17.76 14.52
N ASP A 107 14.54 -19.08 14.63
CA ASP A 107 14.37 -19.79 15.90
C ASP A 107 15.49 -19.41 16.88
N HIS A 108 15.16 -19.45 18.16
CA HIS A 108 16.16 -19.36 19.21
C HIS A 108 16.68 -20.76 19.53
N PHE A 109 17.83 -21.12 18.97
CA PHE A 109 18.56 -22.31 19.39
C PHE A 109 19.33 -21.97 20.67
N ALA A 110 18.86 -22.47 21.82
CA ALA A 110 19.64 -22.42 23.04
C ALA A 110 20.93 -23.22 22.81
N ASN A 111 22.08 -22.63 23.13
CA ASN A 111 23.33 -23.40 23.18
C ASN A 111 23.18 -24.46 24.28
N GLU A 112 22.94 -25.71 23.90
CA GLU A 112 23.16 -26.87 24.77
C GLU A 112 24.68 -27.03 24.98
N GLY A 113 25.24 -26.19 25.85
CA GLY A 113 26.64 -26.20 26.25
C GLY A 113 26.77 -26.42 27.75
N ASN A 114 27.17 -27.63 28.11
CA ASN A 114 27.69 -28.10 29.40
C ASN A 114 26.71 -28.19 30.59
N CYS A 115 26.12 -29.37 30.76
CA CYS A 115 26.01 -29.98 32.08
C CYS A 115 27.23 -30.87 32.33
#